data_AF-A0A6L5DWL3-F1
#
_entry.id   AF-A0A6L5DWL3-F1
#
_cell.length_a   1.000
_cell.length_b   1.000
_cell.length_c   1.000
_cell.angle_alpha   90.00
_cell.angle_beta   90.00
_cell.angle_gamma   90.00
#
_symmetry.space_group_name_H-M   'P 1'
#
loop_
_entity.id
_entity.type
_entity.pdbx_description
1 polymer ?
#
loop_
_entity_poly.entity_id
_entity_poly.type
_entity_poly.pdbx_seq_one_letter_code
_entity_poly.pdbx_strand_id
1 'polypeptide(L)'
;MEVILKQDIHTLGYKNDIVTVKNGYGRNYLIPNGIAILATESAKKMHAENMRQSAHKQEKIKNEALEIAKKLEGVTISLGAKTSTTGKIFGSVNNIQIAEALTAQGFEIDRKVISIKDAVKEIGKYTATVKLHKEVKVEIEFEVVSE
;
A
#
# COMPACT_ATOMS: atom_id res chain seq x y z
N MET A 1 -1.51 -34.29 16.90
CA MET A 1 -2.49 -33.24 17.23
C MET A 1 -2.35 -32.13 16.21
N GLU A 2 -3.47 -31.67 15.64
CA GLU A 2 -3.47 -30.55 14.69
C GLU A 2 -3.66 -29.22 15.43
N VAL A 3 -2.89 -28.22 15.04
CA VAL A 3 -2.97 -26.87 15.59
C VAL A 3 -2.92 -25.83 14.46
N ILE A 4 -3.59 -24.70 14.68
CA ILE A 4 -3.53 -23.53 13.79
C ILE A 4 -2.56 -22.54 14.42
N LEU A 5 -1.50 -22.18 13.69
CA LEU A 5 -0.50 -21.24 14.18
C LEU A 5 -1.05 -19.81 14.20
N LYS A 6 -0.82 -19.09 15.30
CA LYS A 6 -1.16 -17.66 15.43
C LYS A 6 0.00 -16.72 15.12
N GLN A 7 1.20 -17.27 15.07
CA GLN A 7 2.45 -16.55 14.80
C GLN A 7 3.36 -17.41 13.91
N ASP A 8 4.29 -16.75 13.24
CA ASP A 8 5.29 -17.43 12.42
C ASP A 8 6.28 -18.18 13.32
N ILE A 9 6.58 -19.43 12.99
CA ILE A 9 7.60 -20.22 13.67
C ILE A 9 8.47 -20.88 12.61
N HIS A 10 9.75 -20.55 12.63
CA HIS A 10 10.71 -20.99 11.62
C HIS A 10 10.69 -22.51 11.35
N THR A 11 10.50 -23.33 12.38
CA THR A 11 10.52 -24.79 12.26
C THR A 11 9.17 -25.42 11.86
N LEU A 12 8.06 -24.68 11.97
CA LEU A 12 6.71 -25.25 11.79
C LEU A 12 5.93 -24.66 10.62
N GLY A 13 6.04 -23.35 10.38
CA GLY A 13 5.27 -22.68 9.34
C GLY A 13 4.95 -21.22 9.68
N TYR A 14 4.07 -20.65 8.87
CA TYR A 14 3.63 -19.27 8.99
C TYR A 14 2.33 -19.17 9.80
N LYS A 15 2.03 -17.96 10.24
CA LYS A 15 0.76 -17.60 10.87
C LYS A 15 -0.39 -18.04 9.96
N ASN A 16 -1.43 -18.61 10.57
CA ASN A 16 -2.63 -19.18 9.95
C ASN A 16 -2.45 -20.58 9.35
N ASP A 17 -1.24 -21.17 9.37
CA ASP A 17 -1.06 -22.53 8.88
C ASP A 17 -1.64 -23.57 9.84
N ILE A 18 -2.22 -24.63 9.26
CA ILE A 18 -2.68 -25.81 9.98
C ILE A 18 -1.55 -26.84 9.95
N VAL A 19 -0.96 -27.13 11.10
CA VAL A 19 0.20 -28.01 11.22
C VAL A 19 -0.07 -29.16 12.18
N THR A 20 0.48 -30.33 11.87
CA THR A 20 0.41 -31.50 12.74
C THR A 20 1.63 -31.54 13.64
N VAL A 21 1.40 -31.48 14.96
CA VAL A 21 2.45 -31.49 15.99
C VAL A 21 2.29 -32.66 16.96
N LYS A 22 3.38 -32.98 17.65
CA LYS A 22 3.37 -33.92 18.79
C LYS A 22 2.48 -33.37 19.90
N ASN A 23 1.70 -34.25 20.55
CA ASN A 23 0.71 -33.87 21.55
C ASN A 23 1.30 -33.04 22.71
N GLY A 24 2.48 -33.42 23.21
CA GLY A 24 3.15 -32.69 24.30
C GLY A 24 3.58 -31.29 23.89
N TYR A 25 4.09 -31.12 22.68
CA TYR A 25 4.53 -29.82 22.18
C TYR A 25 3.35 -28.87 21.95
N GLY A 26 2.23 -29.38 21.42
CA GLY A 26 1.00 -28.60 21.27
C GLY A 26 0.39 -28.18 22.61
N ARG A 27 0.18 -29.15 23.52
CA ARG A 27 -0.53 -28.92 24.80
C ARG A 27 0.29 -28.17 25.85
N ASN A 28 1.59 -28.41 25.93
CA ASN A 28 2.42 -27.86 27.01
C ASN A 28 3.13 -26.57 26.60
N TYR A 29 3.31 -26.32 25.30
CA TYR A 29 4.07 -25.18 24.81
C TYR A 29 3.26 -24.29 23.87
N LEU A 30 2.78 -24.79 22.73
CA LEU A 30 2.17 -23.92 21.72
C LEU A 30 0.85 -23.27 22.16
N ILE A 31 -0.05 -24.04 22.79
CA ILE A 31 -1.36 -23.53 23.23
C ILE A 31 -1.23 -22.60 24.46
N PRO A 32 -0.53 -22.98 25.54
CA PRO A 32 -0.45 -22.13 26.73
C PRO A 32 0.25 -20.79 26.47
N ASN A 33 1.23 -20.76 25.57
CA ASN A 33 1.92 -19.52 25.18
C ASN A 33 1.14 -18.71 24.13
N GLY A 34 -0.06 -19.14 23.72
CA GLY A 34 -0.88 -18.44 22.72
C GLY A 34 -0.32 -18.45 21.30
N ILE A 35 0.70 -19.27 21.05
CA ILE A 35 1.43 -19.42 19.77
C ILE A 35 0.56 -20.17 18.74
N ALA A 36 -0.26 -21.11 19.20
CA ALA A 36 -1.18 -21.86 18.34
C ALA A 36 -2.51 -22.13 19.05
N ILE A 37 -3.54 -22.47 18.29
CA ILE A 37 -4.83 -22.94 18.80
C ILE A 37 -5.11 -24.35 18.32
N LEU A 38 -5.95 -25.09 19.04
CA LEU A 38 -6.36 -26.42 18.62
C LEU A 38 -7.17 -26.34 17.32
N ALA A 39 -6.78 -27.11 16.30
CA ALA A 39 -7.50 -27.18 15.03
C ALA A 39 -8.71 -28.12 15.14
N THR A 40 -9.72 -27.74 15.89
CA THR A 40 -11.02 -28.43 15.89
C THR A 40 -11.76 -28.19 14.58
N GLU A 41 -12.71 -29.05 14.22
CA GLU A 41 -13.53 -28.86 13.02
C GLU A 41 -14.24 -27.50 12.98
N SER A 42 -14.70 -27.00 14.14
CA SER A 42 -15.24 -25.64 14.27
C SER A 42 -14.18 -24.57 14.02
N ALA A 43 -13.00 -24.70 14.64
CA ALA A 43 -11.91 -23.75 14.46
C ALA A 43 -11.40 -23.71 13.01
N LYS A 44 -11.31 -24.85 12.32
CA LYS A 44 -10.95 -24.93 10.89
C LYS A 44 -11.95 -24.18 10.02
N LYS A 45 -13.26 -24.37 10.26
CA LYS A 45 -14.32 -23.66 9.51
C LYS A 45 -14.27 -22.15 9.75
N MET A 46 -14.16 -21.71 11.00
CA MET A 46 -14.01 -20.30 11.34
C MET A 46 -12.75 -19.70 10.72
N HIS A 47 -11.66 -20.44 10.74
CA HIS A 47 -10.39 -20.02 10.16
C HIS A 47 -10.49 -19.82 8.65
N ALA A 48 -11.06 -20.79 7.93
CA ALA A 48 -11.29 -20.71 6.49
C ALA A 48 -12.18 -19.51 6.13
N GLU A 49 -13.23 -19.26 6.92
CA GLU A 49 -14.12 -18.12 6.71
C GLU A 49 -13.40 -16.78 6.96
N ASN A 50 -12.62 -16.67 8.04
CA ASN A 50 -11.82 -15.47 8.32
C ASN A 50 -10.80 -15.18 7.22
N MET A 51 -10.16 -16.23 6.68
CA MET A 51 -9.22 -16.11 5.56
C MET A 51 -9.93 -15.64 4.29
N ARG A 52 -11.10 -16.17 3.97
CA ARG A 52 -11.92 -15.71 2.84
C ARG A 52 -12.33 -14.25 2.99
N GLN A 53 -12.84 -13.86 4.16
CA GLN A 53 -13.22 -12.47 4.41
C GLN A 53 -12.03 -11.52 4.32
N SER A 54 -10.88 -11.93 4.84
CA SER A 54 -9.65 -11.14 4.77
C SER A 54 -9.13 -11.03 3.33
N ALA A 55 -9.20 -12.10 2.55
CA ALA A 55 -8.83 -12.09 1.14
C ALA A 55 -9.77 -11.17 0.34
N HIS A 56 -11.10 -11.31 0.52
CA HIS A 56 -12.07 -10.47 -0.15
C HIS A 56 -11.92 -8.98 0.21
N LYS A 57 -11.62 -8.65 1.48
CA LYS A 57 -11.31 -7.27 1.89
C LYS A 57 -10.06 -6.74 1.20
N GLN A 58 -9.00 -7.55 1.12
CA GLN A 58 -7.75 -7.16 0.44
C GLN A 58 -7.97 -6.98 -1.07
N GLU A 59 -8.73 -7.87 -1.70
CA GLU A 59 -9.11 -7.74 -3.12
C GLU A 59 -9.94 -6.48 -3.37
N LYS A 60 -10.90 -6.16 -2.50
CA LYS A 60 -11.70 -4.93 -2.62
C LYS A 60 -10.81 -3.69 -2.56
N ILE A 61 -9.91 -3.61 -1.59
CA ILE A 61 -8.96 -2.49 -1.44
C ILE A 61 -8.03 -2.41 -2.66
N LYS A 62 -7.55 -3.55 -3.17
CA LYS A 62 -6.73 -3.60 -4.37
C LYS A 62 -7.50 -3.12 -5.61
N ASN A 63 -8.75 -3.53 -5.76
CA ASN A 63 -9.60 -3.12 -6.87
C ASN A 63 -9.94 -1.62 -6.81
N GLU A 64 -10.26 -1.08 -5.63
CA GLU A 64 -10.45 0.36 -5.42
C GLU A 64 -9.17 1.13 -5.79
N ALA A 65 -8.00 0.66 -5.36
CA ALA A 65 -6.72 1.27 -5.72
C ALA A 65 -6.43 1.19 -7.24
N LEU A 66 -6.81 0.09 -7.91
CA LEU A 66 -6.70 -0.06 -9.36
C LEU A 66 -7.66 0.86 -10.12
N GLU A 67 -8.87 1.07 -9.62
CA GLU A 67 -9.83 2.01 -10.21
C GLU A 67 -9.35 3.46 -10.11
N ILE A 68 -8.83 3.85 -8.94
CA ILE A 68 -8.21 5.17 -8.76
C ILE A 68 -6.99 5.29 -9.67
N ALA A 69 -6.18 4.23 -9.78
CA ALA A 69 -5.00 4.23 -10.63
C ALA A 69 -5.35 4.50 -12.10
N LYS A 70 -6.36 3.81 -12.63
CA LYS A 70 -6.85 4.02 -14.00
C LYS A 70 -7.39 5.43 -14.25
N LYS A 71 -7.97 6.06 -13.23
CA LYS A 71 -8.47 7.45 -13.36
C LYS A 71 -7.33 8.48 -13.33
N LEU A 72 -6.22 8.15 -12.69
CA LEU A 72 -5.02 8.99 -12.65
C LEU A 72 -4.12 8.80 -13.87
N GLU A 73 -4.19 7.63 -14.50
CA GLU A 73 -3.44 7.30 -15.72
C GLU A 73 -3.98 8.14 -16.89
N GLY A 74 -3.25 9.20 -17.25
CA GLY A 74 -3.65 10.18 -18.27
C GLY A 74 -4.00 11.56 -17.72
N VAL A 75 -3.97 11.77 -16.41
CA VAL A 75 -4.06 13.10 -15.82
C VAL A 75 -2.73 13.82 -15.99
N THR A 76 -2.75 14.92 -16.74
CA THR A 76 -1.63 15.87 -16.77
C THR A 76 -1.93 17.04 -15.84
N ILE A 77 -0.99 17.38 -14.98
CA ILE A 77 -1.14 18.48 -14.02
C ILE A 77 -0.24 19.63 -14.46
N SER A 78 -0.78 20.85 -14.52
CA SER A 78 0.04 22.05 -14.64
C SER A 78 0.23 22.67 -13.26
N LEU A 79 1.49 22.88 -12.87
CA LEU A 79 1.87 23.49 -11.60
C LEU A 79 2.50 24.85 -11.88
N GLY A 80 1.82 25.91 -11.46
CA GLY A 80 2.38 27.27 -11.47
C GLY A 80 3.48 27.40 -10.43
N ALA A 81 4.66 27.84 -10.85
CA ALA A 81 5.76 28.14 -9.95
C ALA A 81 6.44 29.46 -10.33
N LYS A 82 6.82 30.25 -9.32
CA LYS A 82 7.55 31.50 -9.52
C LYS A 82 8.94 31.21 -10.08
N THR A 83 9.25 31.77 -11.23
CA THR A 83 10.52 31.51 -11.95
C THR A 83 11.36 32.76 -12.11
N SER A 84 12.67 32.60 -12.08
CA SER A 84 13.63 33.63 -12.52
C SER A 84 13.60 33.78 -14.04
N THR A 85 14.07 34.92 -14.55
CA THR A 85 14.24 35.20 -15.99
C THR A 85 15.10 34.17 -16.74
N THR A 86 15.88 33.35 -16.03
CA THR A 86 16.72 32.27 -16.58
C THR A 86 16.02 30.90 -16.61
N GLY A 87 14.72 30.80 -16.30
CA GLY A 87 13.97 29.54 -16.33
C GLY A 87 14.16 28.62 -15.11
N LYS A 88 14.88 29.09 -14.08
CA LYS A 88 15.01 28.40 -12.79
C LYS A 88 13.87 28.79 -11.86
N ILE A 89 13.31 27.80 -11.17
CA ILE A 89 12.23 28.00 -10.21
C ILE A 89 12.83 28.56 -8.91
N PHE A 90 12.15 29.52 -8.30
CA PHE A 90 12.45 29.97 -6.94
C PHE A 90 11.98 28.89 -5.95
N GLY A 91 12.88 27.96 -5.61
CA GLY A 91 12.63 26.85 -4.70
C GLY A 91 12.62 25.50 -5.41
N SER A 92 11.79 24.57 -4.93
CA SER A 92 11.55 23.27 -5.56
C SER A 92 10.07 22.91 -5.52
N VAL A 93 9.58 22.23 -6.55
CA VAL A 93 8.25 21.64 -6.51
C VAL A 93 8.26 20.48 -5.53
N ASN A 94 7.36 20.53 -4.55
CA ASN A 94 7.26 19.53 -3.48
C ASN A 94 6.03 18.65 -3.65
N ASN A 95 6.05 17.47 -3.03
CA ASN A 95 4.90 16.53 -3.03
C ASN A 95 3.59 17.16 -2.56
N ILE A 96 3.65 18.20 -1.72
CA ILE A 96 2.47 18.93 -1.22
C ILE A 96 1.75 19.64 -2.37
N GLN A 97 2.49 20.33 -3.23
CA GLN A 97 1.90 21.06 -4.37
C GLN A 97 1.26 20.09 -5.37
N ILE A 98 1.89 18.92 -5.59
CA ILE A 98 1.32 17.86 -6.42
C ILE A 98 0.03 17.31 -5.79
N ALA A 99 0.03 17.05 -4.47
CA ALA A 99 -1.16 16.57 -3.76
C ALA A 99 -2.31 17.58 -3.81
N GLU A 100 -2.03 18.87 -3.63
CA GLU A 100 -3.02 19.95 -3.73
C GLU A 100 -3.59 20.06 -5.15
N ALA A 101 -2.73 19.98 -6.17
CA ALA A 101 -3.18 20.02 -7.57
C ALA A 101 -4.00 18.77 -7.95
N LEU A 102 -3.65 17.60 -7.44
CA LEU A 102 -4.45 16.38 -7.58
C LEU A 102 -5.81 16.51 -6.86
N THR A 103 -5.82 17.11 -5.67
CA THR A 103 -7.05 17.36 -4.91
C THR A 103 -7.96 18.35 -5.63
N ALA A 104 -7.40 19.40 -6.26
CA ALA A 104 -8.15 20.33 -7.09
C ALA A 104 -8.82 19.66 -8.30
N GLN A 105 -8.25 18.56 -8.80
CA GLN A 105 -8.85 17.73 -9.86
C GLN A 105 -9.81 16.66 -9.33
N GLY A 106 -10.08 16.62 -8.02
CA GLY A 106 -11.01 15.68 -7.40
C GLY A 106 -10.39 14.37 -6.93
N PHE A 107 -9.06 14.26 -6.89
CA PHE A 107 -8.34 13.09 -6.38
C PHE A 107 -7.75 13.37 -5.00
N GLU A 108 -8.35 12.83 -3.95
CA GLU A 108 -7.79 12.91 -2.59
C GLU A 108 -6.59 11.95 -2.45
N ILE A 109 -5.38 12.47 -2.65
CA ILE A 109 -4.13 11.70 -2.56
C ILE A 109 -3.23 12.31 -1.48
N ASP A 110 -2.81 11.50 -0.51
CA ASP A 110 -1.90 11.95 0.54
C ASP A 110 -0.48 12.17 -0.02
N ARG A 111 0.16 13.28 0.37
CA ARG A 111 1.56 13.59 0.03
C ARG A 111 2.57 12.48 0.36
N LYS A 112 2.27 11.60 1.33
CA LYS A 112 3.12 10.47 1.74
C LYS A 112 3.18 9.36 0.69
N VAL A 113 2.15 9.23 -0.13
CA VAL A 113 2.13 8.22 -1.19
C VAL A 113 2.75 8.72 -2.49
N ILE A 114 3.01 10.03 -2.60
CA ILE A 114 3.66 10.65 -3.76
C ILE A 114 5.19 10.59 -3.59
N SER A 115 5.89 10.24 -4.65
CA SER A 115 7.35 10.19 -4.70
C SER A 115 7.83 10.83 -5.99
N ILE A 116 8.65 11.87 -5.88
CA ILE A 116 9.34 12.49 -7.01
C ILE A 116 10.78 11.96 -6.99
N LYS A 117 11.31 11.53 -8.14
CA LYS A 117 12.68 10.99 -8.25
C LYS A 117 13.73 12.09 -8.04
N ASP A 118 13.50 13.26 -8.64
CA ASP A 118 14.44 14.37 -8.66
C ASP A 118 13.82 15.67 -8.15
N ALA A 119 14.63 16.51 -7.52
CA ALA A 119 14.19 17.83 -7.09
C ALA A 119 13.94 18.71 -8.32
N VAL A 120 12.67 19.05 -8.58
CA VAL A 120 12.27 19.89 -9.71
C VAL A 120 12.62 21.34 -9.44
N LYS A 121 13.66 21.85 -10.11
CA LYS A 121 14.21 23.21 -9.95
C LYS A 121 14.14 24.06 -11.23
N GLU A 122 13.68 23.47 -12.34
CA GLU A 122 13.60 24.11 -13.65
C GLU A 122 12.21 23.89 -14.24
N ILE A 123 11.79 24.83 -15.09
CA ILE A 123 10.56 24.71 -15.87
C ILE A 123 10.69 23.49 -16.81
N GLY A 124 9.67 22.64 -16.86
CA GLY A 124 9.71 21.45 -17.70
C GLY A 124 8.64 20.43 -17.35
N LYS A 125 8.71 19.30 -18.05
CA LYS A 125 7.84 18.13 -17.83
C LYS A 125 8.56 17.13 -16.95
N TYR A 126 7.88 16.68 -15.90
CA TYR A 126 8.40 15.75 -14.93
C TYR A 126 7.38 14.67 -14.62
N THR A 127 7.86 13.55 -14.10
CA THR A 127 7.03 12.40 -13.70
C THR A 127 7.07 12.21 -12.19
N ALA A 128 5.91 12.17 -11.55
CA ALA A 128 5.77 11.77 -10.15
C ALA A 128 5.18 10.36 -10.05
N THR A 129 5.71 9.54 -9.14
CA THR A 129 5.16 8.21 -8.87
C THR A 129 4.24 8.26 -7.65
N VAL A 130 2.97 7.92 -7.83
CA VAL A 130 1.98 7.78 -6.75
C VAL A 130 1.81 6.32 -6.38
N LYS A 131 2.04 5.98 -5.11
CA LYS A 131 1.97 4.63 -4.56
C LYS A 131 0.63 4.41 -3.83
N LEU A 132 -0.43 4.08 -4.56
CA LEU A 132 -1.77 3.89 -4.00
C LEU A 132 -1.90 2.63 -3.14
N HIS A 133 -1.22 1.55 -3.50
CA HIS A 133 -1.21 0.30 -2.75
C HIS A 133 0.16 -0.39 -2.84
N LYS A 134 0.43 -1.40 -2.00
CA LYS A 134 1.69 -2.16 -2.00
C LYS A 134 2.09 -2.66 -3.40
N GLU A 135 1.10 -3.00 -4.22
CA GLU A 135 1.25 -3.53 -5.57
C GLU A 135 0.83 -2.55 -6.68
N VAL A 136 0.23 -1.40 -6.33
CA VAL A 136 -0.35 -0.46 -7.31
C VAL A 136 0.40 0.85 -7.23
N LYS A 137 1.13 1.17 -8.31
CA LYS A 137 1.87 2.41 -8.50
C LYS A 137 1.45 3.03 -9.83
N VAL A 138 1.32 4.34 -9.86
CA VAL A 138 0.96 5.12 -11.06
C VAL A 138 1.98 6.20 -11.26
N GLU A 139 2.38 6.42 -12.50
CA GLU A 139 3.21 7.55 -12.89
C GLU A 139 2.30 8.65 -13.46
N ILE A 140 2.46 9.86 -12.94
CA ILE A 140 1.68 11.04 -13.33
C ILE A 140 2.65 12.04 -13.91
N GLU A 141 2.35 12.52 -15.12
CA GLU A 141 3.09 13.60 -15.75
C GLU A 141 2.58 14.95 -15.24
N PHE A 142 3.50 15.81 -14.84
CA PHE A 142 3.20 17.19 -14.49
C PHE A 142 4.14 18.14 -15.20
N GLU A 143 3.59 19.26 -15.63
CA GLU A 143 4.30 20.35 -16.28
C GLU A 143 4.38 21.52 -15.33
N VAL A 144 5.60 22.01 -15.11
CA VAL A 144 5.80 23.23 -14.34
C VAL A 144 5.80 24.42 -15.27
N VAL A 145 4.90 25.37 -15.03
CA VAL A 145 4.75 26.60 -15.82
C VAL A 145 5.14 27.81 -14.97
N SER A 146 5.68 28.83 -15.64
CA SER A 146 6.00 30.10 -14.98
C SER A 146 4.73 30.85 -14.61
N GLU A 147 4.58 31.17 -13.33
CA GLU A 147 3.59 32.13 -12.82
C GLU A 147 4.19 33.53 -12.65
#